data_AF-A0A2D8JN56-F1
#
_entry.id   AF-A0A2D8JN56-F1
#
_cell.length_a   1.000
_cell.length_b   1.000
_cell.length_c   1.000
_cell.angle_alpha   90.00
_cell.angle_beta   90.00
_cell.angle_gamma   90.00
#
_symmetry.space_group_name_H-M   'P 1'
#
loop_
_entity.id
_entity.type
_entity.pdbx_description
1 polymer ?
#
loop_
_entity_poly.entity_id
_entity_poly.type
_entity_poly.pdbx_seq_one_letter_code
_entity_poly.pdbx_strand_id
1 'polypeptide(L)' 'MIQQFLPKALSEDEVKEVVKSIIEEIGADGMKDMGKVMGISTKKLMGKADGKMISTIVKEILS' A
#
# COMPACT_ATOMS: atom_id res chain seq x y z
N MET A 1 -2.22 14.39 28.69
CA MET A 1 -3.19 13.71 27.80
C MET A 1 -2.39 12.78 26.90
N ILE A 2 -2.57 11.47 27.07
CA ILE A 2 -1.85 10.47 26.28
C ILE A 2 -2.78 10.15 25.11
N GLN A 3 -2.52 10.78 23.96
CA GLN A 3 -3.26 10.51 22.73
C GLN A 3 -3.10 9.01 22.43
N GLN A 4 -4.24 8.37 22.22
CA GLN A 4 -4.37 6.94 22.07
C GLN A 4 -3.52 6.49 20.88
N PHE A 5 -2.41 5.79 21.16
CA PHE A 5 -1.61 5.06 20.17
C PHE A 5 -2.37 3.80 19.75
N LEU A 6 -3.59 3.96 19.24
CA LEU A 6 -4.14 2.97 18.33
C LEU A 6 -3.39 3.21 17.01
N PRO A 7 -2.67 2.22 16.45
CA PRO A 7 -2.21 2.33 15.08
C PRO A 7 -3.47 2.55 14.23
N LYS A 8 -3.71 3.81 13.84
CA LYS A 8 -4.85 4.15 13.01
C LYS A 8 -4.68 3.37 11.71
N ALA A 9 -5.79 2.78 11.26
CA ALA A 9 -5.86 2.34 9.90
C ALA A 9 -5.48 3.53 9.01
N LEU A 10 -4.52 3.31 8.12
CA LEU A 10 -4.10 4.28 7.12
C LEU A 10 -5.29 4.61 6.24
N SER A 11 -5.40 5.88 5.91
CA SER A 11 -6.40 6.34 4.96
C SER A 11 -6.02 5.91 3.54
N GLU A 12 -6.98 5.95 2.62
CA GLU A 12 -6.78 5.55 1.23
C GLU A 12 -5.63 6.33 0.56
N ASP A 13 -5.53 7.63 0.84
CA ASP A 13 -4.44 8.50 0.38
C ASP A 13 -3.06 8.08 0.92
N GLU A 14 -2.98 7.75 2.22
CA GLU A 14 -1.72 7.30 2.83
C GLU A 14 -1.28 5.95 2.26
N VAL A 15 -2.23 5.05 1.98
CA VAL A 15 -1.94 3.79 1.31
C VAL A 15 -1.45 4.04 -0.12
N LYS A 16 -2.08 4.96 -0.86
CA LYS A 16 -1.64 5.38 -2.20
C LYS A 16 -0.20 5.89 -2.20
N GLU A 17 0.15 6.77 -1.27
CA GLU A 17 1.51 7.29 -1.12
C GLU A 17 2.53 6.17 -0.86
N VAL A 18 2.20 5.24 0.04
CA VAL A 18 3.09 4.09 0.33
C VAL A 18 3.25 3.19 -0.90
N VAL A 19 2.16 2.91 -1.63
CA VAL A 19 2.20 2.08 -2.83
C VAL A 19 3.02 2.76 -3.93
N LYS A 20 2.83 4.06 -4.18
CA LYS A 20 3.65 4.83 -5.13
C LYS A 20 5.13 4.77 -4.76
N SER A 21 5.45 5.00 -3.49
CA SER A 21 6.83 4.92 -3.00
C SER A 21 7.42 3.52 -3.22
N ILE A 22 6.66 2.45 -2.99
CA ILE A 22 7.11 1.08 -3.29
C ILE A 22 7.36 0.88 -4.79
N ILE A 23 6.47 1.39 -5.64
CA ILE A 23 6.60 1.31 -7.10
C ILE A 23 7.89 2.00 -7.57
N GLU A 24 8.15 3.20 -7.07
CA GLU A 24 9.38 3.94 -7.35
C GLU A 24 10.62 3.22 -6.78
N GLU A 25 10.57 2.71 -5.54
CA GLU A 25 11.69 2.00 -4.89
C GLU A 25 12.13 0.77 -5.69
N ILE A 26 11.18 0.02 -6.27
CA ILE A 26 11.48 -1.22 -6.98
C ILE A 26 11.52 -1.06 -8.50
N GLY A 27 11.25 0.14 -9.01
CA GLY A 27 11.10 0.43 -10.44
C GLY A 27 10.01 -0.41 -11.10
N ALA A 28 8.90 -0.65 -10.39
CA ALA A 28 7.78 -1.40 -10.93
C ALA A 28 7.10 -0.59 -12.03
N ASP A 29 6.79 -1.25 -13.15
CA ASP A 29 6.13 -0.59 -14.27
C ASP A 29 5.06 -1.52 -14.86
N GLY A 30 3.82 -1.30 -14.42
CA GLY A 30 2.64 -2.00 -14.90
C GLY A 30 2.39 -3.39 -14.31
N MET A 31 1.48 -4.13 -14.95
CA MET A 31 0.88 -5.35 -14.41
C MET A 31 1.85 -6.51 -14.15
N LYS A 32 2.99 -6.56 -14.84
CA LYS A 32 4.04 -7.58 -14.63
C LYS A 32 4.62 -7.53 -13.21
N ASP A 33 4.66 -6.34 -12.61
CA ASP A 33 5.21 -6.10 -11.28
C ASP A 33 4.11 -6.08 -10.21
N MET A 34 2.83 -6.20 -10.60
CA MET A 34 1.70 -6.16 -9.67
C MET A 34 1.83 -7.20 -8.55
N GLY A 35 2.28 -8.42 -8.85
CA GLY A 35 2.51 -9.44 -7.82
C GLY A 35 3.59 -9.04 -6.81
N LYS A 36 4.65 -8.37 -7.28
CA LYS A 36 5.77 -7.90 -6.45
C LYS A 36 5.33 -6.71 -5.58
N VAL A 37 4.67 -5.71 -6.17
CA VAL A 37 4.11 -4.56 -5.47
C VAL A 37 3.07 -5.02 -4.45
N MET A 38 2.14 -5.92 -4.82
CA MET A 38 1.15 -6.48 -3.90
C MET A 38 1.79 -7.16 -2.68
N GLY A 39 2.83 -7.98 -2.89
CA GLY A 39 3.52 -8.66 -1.80
C GLY A 39 4.21 -7.68 -0.84
N ILE A 40 4.89 -6.67 -1.38
CA ILE A 40 5.57 -5.65 -0.57
C ILE A 40 4.56 -4.76 0.15
N SER A 41 3.56 -4.23 -0.56
CA SER A 41 2.51 -3.36 0.00
C SER A 41 1.73 -4.08 1.09
N THR A 42 1.28 -5.31 0.84
CA THR A 42 0.56 -6.13 1.84
C THR A 42 1.42 -6.33 3.09
N LYS A 43 2.72 -6.58 2.94
CA LYS A 43 3.62 -6.77 4.09
C LYS A 43 3.90 -5.47 4.84
N LYS A 44 4.10 -4.34 4.13
CA LYS A 44 4.41 -3.02 4.70
C LYS A 44 3.19 -2.39 5.40
N LEU A 45 2.01 -2.71 4.90
CA LEU A 45 0.71 -2.20 5.37
C LEU A 45 -0.09 -3.24 6.17
N MET A 46 0.46 -4.43 6.44
CA MET A 46 -0.19 -5.46 7.25
C MET A 46 -0.56 -4.89 8.62
N GLY A 47 -1.83 -5.00 9.00
CA GLY A 47 -2.35 -4.46 10.26
C GLY A 47 -2.46 -2.93 10.30
N LYS A 48 -2.11 -2.23 9.21
CA LYS A 48 -2.28 -0.78 9.03
C LYS A 48 -3.32 -0.44 7.96
N ALA A 49 -3.56 -1.30 6.98
CA ALA A 49 -4.61 -1.12 5.98
C ALA A 49 -5.24 -2.45 5.60
N ASP A 50 -6.47 -2.39 5.09
CA ASP A 50 -7.19 -3.55 4.58
C ASP A 50 -6.54 -4.10 3.31
N GLY A 51 -6.30 -5.42 3.27
CA GLY A 51 -5.74 -6.09 2.09
C GLY A 51 -6.56 -5.85 0.81
N LYS A 52 -7.88 -5.68 0.95
CA LYS A 52 -8.78 -5.34 -0.16
C LYS A 52 -8.49 -3.94 -0.70
N MET A 53 -8.32 -2.93 0.17
CA MET A 53 -7.97 -1.56 -0.20
C MET A 53 -6.61 -1.52 -0.91
N ILE A 54 -5.60 -2.20 -0.35
CA ILE A 54 -4.28 -2.32 -0.96
C ILE A 54 -4.37 -2.89 -2.38
N SER A 55 -5.12 -3.98 -2.55
CA SER A 55 -5.32 -4.62 -3.86
C SER A 55 -5.95 -3.68 -4.88
N THR A 56 -7.00 -2.96 -4.49
CA THR A 56 -7.65 -1.97 -5.35
C THR A 56 -6.68 -0.87 -5.77
N ILE A 57 -5.95 -0.29 -4.81
CA ILE A 57 -5.02 0.83 -5.06
C ILE A 57 -3.85 0.40 -5.94
N VAL A 58 -3.22 -0.75 -5.63
CA VAL A 58 -2.10 -1.27 -6.43
C VAL A 58 -2.55 -1.53 -7.86
N LYS A 59 -3.74 -2.11 -8.03
CA LYS A 59 -4.33 -2.34 -9.35
C LYS A 59 -4.62 -1.01 -10.06
N GLU A 60 -5.17 -0.02 -9.36
CA GLU A 60 -5.49 1.30 -9.95
C GLU A 60 -4.25 2.04 -10.42
N ILE A 61 -3.12 1.94 -9.70
CA ILE A 61 -1.87 2.62 -10.06
C ILE A 61 -1.13 1.91 -11.20
N LEU A 62 -1.19 0.57 -11.27
CA LEU A 62 -0.46 -0.24 -12.26
C LEU A 62 -1.28 -0.66 -13.48
N SER A 63 -2.58 -0.33 -13.51
CA SER A 63 -3.49 -0.63 -14.63
C SER A 63 -3.34 0.35 -15.78
#